data_AF-A0A0S2W599-F1
#
_entry.id   AF-A0A0S2W599-F1
#
_cell.length_a   1.000
_cell.length_b   1.000
_cell.length_c   1.000
_cell.angle_alpha   90.00
_cell.angle_beta   90.00
_cell.angle_gamma   90.00
#
_symmetry.space_group_name_H-M   'P 1'
#
loop_
_entity.id
_entity.type
_entity.pdbx_description
1 polymer ?
#
loop_
_entity_poly.entity_id
_entity_poly.type
_entity_poly.pdbx_seq_one_letter_code
_entity_poly.pdbx_strand_id
1 'polypeptide(L)'
;MNPAENSFRTAVVGGFNRQDVLNYIESSARESKERVAALQKEAEEAKQAGEAARREADAAKGREDVLKRDLERLQKAEAEKSASLESAQSDLEQVRRELAELREALGALKDKAARWESGAKAYAELKDRTATIELEAHQRARAIESQAEEKAKKVRTAAEQILYKVQAGYGRLRGDVDATITHASGEMDRVDRALEQVRAEFAEHDAALERLLQSCRECTGCKAPEPLPLDDK
;
A
#
# COMPACT_ATOMS: atom_id res chain seq x y z
N MET A 1 -97.64 -60.80 95.63
CA MET A 1 -98.61 -60.57 96.72
C MET A 1 -98.09 -59.38 97.53
N ASN A 2 -98.84 -58.29 97.55
CA ASN A 2 -98.65 -57.11 98.39
C ASN A 2 -100.01 -56.85 99.08
N PRO A 3 -100.16 -56.06 100.16
CA PRO A 3 -99.16 -55.26 100.87
C PRO A 3 -99.38 -55.21 102.41
N ALA A 4 -98.75 -54.21 103.07
CA ALA A 4 -98.83 -53.75 104.46
C ALA A 4 -97.80 -54.38 105.42
N GLU A 5 -96.99 -53.67 106.23
CA GLU A 5 -96.95 -52.27 106.63
C GLU A 5 -95.61 -52.03 107.37
N ASN A 6 -94.63 -51.33 106.78
CA ASN A 6 -93.54 -50.72 107.56
C ASN A 6 -93.92 -49.26 107.84
N SER A 7 -94.21 -49.01 109.13
CA SER A 7 -94.80 -47.81 109.71
C SER A 7 -93.75 -46.70 109.91
N PHE A 8 -93.84 -45.65 109.09
CA PHE A 8 -93.35 -44.30 109.41
C PHE A 8 -94.60 -43.42 109.53
N ARG A 9 -95.01 -43.06 110.76
CA ARG A 9 -96.21 -42.26 111.06
C ARG A 9 -95.86 -40.79 111.38
N THR A 10 -96.81 -39.94 111.04
CA THR A 10 -96.82 -38.48 110.92
C THR A 10 -96.87 -37.71 112.26
N ALA A 11 -96.31 -36.49 112.25
CA ALA A 11 -96.07 -35.48 113.29
C ALA A 11 -97.08 -35.27 114.45
N VAL A 12 -96.52 -34.94 115.64
CA VAL A 12 -96.96 -33.80 116.51
C VAL A 12 -95.77 -33.06 117.18
N VAL A 13 -94.59 -33.65 117.38
CA VAL A 13 -93.38 -32.88 117.77
C VAL A 13 -92.14 -33.50 117.12
N GLY A 14 -91.61 -32.87 116.07
CA GLY A 14 -90.25 -33.12 115.56
C GLY A 14 -90.00 -34.36 114.68
N GLY A 15 -91.02 -35.01 114.13
CA GLY A 15 -90.87 -36.18 113.24
C GLY A 15 -91.30 -35.93 111.78
N PHE A 16 -90.51 -36.39 110.82
CA PHE A 16 -90.69 -36.19 109.37
C PHE A 16 -91.99 -36.85 108.82
N ASN A 17 -92.74 -36.13 107.99
CA ASN A 17 -93.96 -36.59 107.31
C ASN A 17 -93.63 -37.45 106.08
N ARG A 18 -94.20 -38.66 106.00
CA ARG A 18 -93.91 -39.65 104.94
C ARG A 18 -94.20 -39.13 103.53
N GLN A 19 -95.27 -38.37 103.32
CA GLN A 19 -95.61 -37.86 101.99
C GLN A 19 -94.63 -36.76 101.55
N ASP A 20 -94.15 -35.95 102.48
CA ASP A 20 -93.15 -34.92 102.21
C ASP A 20 -91.77 -35.53 101.91
N VAL A 21 -91.42 -36.62 102.59
CA VAL A 21 -90.19 -37.38 102.30
C VAL A 21 -90.27 -38.03 100.92
N LEU A 22 -91.42 -38.62 100.53
CA LEU A 22 -91.59 -39.20 99.19
C LEU A 22 -91.57 -38.14 98.09
N ASN A 23 -92.26 -37.01 98.28
CA ASN A 23 -92.23 -35.88 97.33
C ASN A 23 -90.83 -35.25 97.23
N TYR A 24 -90.09 -35.19 98.33
CA TYR A 24 -88.69 -34.73 98.34
C TYR A 24 -87.77 -35.72 97.60
N ILE A 25 -87.96 -37.03 97.79
CA ILE A 25 -87.20 -38.04 97.04
C ILE A 25 -87.52 -37.98 95.55
N GLU A 26 -88.79 -37.86 95.17
CA GLU A 26 -89.18 -37.73 93.75
C GLU A 26 -88.68 -36.42 93.12
N SER A 27 -88.83 -35.29 93.81
CA SER A 27 -88.34 -33.99 93.31
C SER A 27 -86.80 -33.94 93.25
N SER A 28 -86.10 -34.47 94.25
CA SER A 28 -84.64 -34.59 94.25
C SER A 28 -84.13 -35.60 93.21
N ALA A 29 -84.84 -36.72 93.00
CA ALA A 29 -84.53 -37.67 91.93
C ALA A 29 -84.77 -37.08 90.54
N ARG A 30 -85.79 -36.22 90.39
CA ARG A 30 -86.06 -35.48 89.16
C ARG A 30 -85.02 -34.40 88.90
N GLU A 31 -84.70 -33.56 89.89
CA GLU A 31 -83.64 -32.55 89.78
C GLU A 31 -82.27 -33.19 89.51
N SER A 32 -81.94 -34.30 90.15
CA SER A 32 -80.68 -35.00 89.90
C SER A 32 -80.64 -35.59 88.49
N LYS A 33 -81.75 -36.15 87.99
CA LYS A 33 -81.85 -36.56 86.57
C LYS A 33 -81.70 -35.39 85.60
N GLU A 34 -82.35 -34.26 85.88
CA GLU A 34 -82.26 -33.05 85.03
C GLU A 34 -80.83 -32.46 85.07
N ARG A 35 -80.17 -32.41 86.23
CA ARG A 35 -78.76 -32.00 86.36
C ARG A 35 -77.81 -32.97 85.66
N VAL A 36 -78.01 -34.28 85.79
CA VAL A 36 -77.20 -35.30 85.09
C VAL A 36 -77.38 -35.18 83.58
N ALA A 37 -78.60 -34.98 83.08
CA ALA A 37 -78.87 -34.78 81.66
C ALA A 37 -78.26 -33.46 81.13
N ALA A 38 -78.33 -32.37 81.89
CA ALA A 38 -77.71 -31.10 81.53
C ALA A 38 -76.18 -31.20 81.47
N LEU A 39 -75.55 -31.81 82.49
CA LEU A 39 -74.11 -32.06 82.52
C LEU A 39 -73.66 -33.02 81.42
N GLN A 40 -74.47 -34.03 81.09
CA GLN A 40 -74.20 -34.93 79.96
C GLN A 40 -74.21 -34.16 78.62
N LYS A 41 -75.20 -33.29 78.42
CA LYS A 41 -75.29 -32.45 77.23
C LYS A 41 -74.11 -31.49 77.12
N GLU A 42 -73.73 -30.83 78.21
CA GLU A 42 -72.57 -29.93 78.25
C GLU A 42 -71.26 -30.67 78.01
N ALA A 43 -71.11 -31.90 78.54
CA ALA A 43 -69.95 -32.75 78.27
C ALA A 43 -69.90 -33.23 76.81
N GLU A 44 -71.04 -33.51 76.19
CA GLU A 44 -71.12 -33.83 74.75
C GLU A 44 -70.79 -32.62 73.87
N GLU A 45 -71.32 -31.43 74.18
CA GLU A 45 -71.01 -30.18 73.47
C GLU A 45 -69.52 -29.82 73.60
N ALA A 46 -68.94 -29.93 74.80
CA ALA A 46 -67.53 -29.69 75.04
C ALA A 46 -66.64 -30.71 74.29
N LYS A 47 -67.05 -31.98 74.22
CA LYS A 47 -66.36 -32.99 73.40
C LYS A 47 -66.39 -32.63 71.92
N GLN A 48 -67.57 -32.27 71.38
CA GLN A 48 -67.71 -31.88 69.98
C GLN A 48 -66.89 -30.64 69.64
N ALA A 49 -66.89 -29.62 70.51
CA ALA A 49 -66.06 -28.42 70.34
C ALA A 49 -64.56 -28.75 70.40
N GLY A 50 -64.14 -29.65 71.30
CA GLY A 50 -62.75 -30.12 71.39
C GLY A 50 -62.32 -30.91 70.16
N GLU A 51 -63.20 -31.74 69.59
CA GLU A 51 -62.95 -32.45 68.33
C GLU A 51 -62.87 -31.50 67.14
N ALA A 52 -63.75 -30.49 67.07
CA ALA A 52 -63.71 -29.47 66.02
C ALA A 52 -62.42 -28.64 66.08
N ALA A 53 -62.03 -28.17 67.26
CA ALA A 53 -60.78 -27.43 67.47
C ALA A 53 -59.55 -28.29 67.13
N ARG A 54 -59.56 -29.59 67.44
CA ARG A 54 -58.49 -30.51 67.02
C ARG A 54 -58.41 -30.63 65.50
N ARG A 55 -59.54 -30.80 64.81
CA ARG A 55 -59.58 -30.86 63.34
C ARG A 55 -59.07 -29.56 62.70
N GLU A 56 -59.42 -28.41 63.26
CA GLU A 56 -58.91 -27.11 62.80
C GLU A 56 -57.42 -26.96 63.04
N ALA A 57 -56.91 -27.37 64.21
CA ALA A 57 -55.48 -27.35 64.51
C ALA A 57 -54.69 -28.28 63.57
N ASP A 58 -55.20 -29.47 63.28
CA ASP A 58 -54.58 -30.41 62.35
C ASP A 58 -54.62 -29.87 60.90
N ALA A 59 -55.71 -29.24 60.48
CA ALA A 59 -55.81 -28.57 59.18
C ALA A 59 -54.85 -27.38 59.08
N ALA A 60 -54.70 -26.59 60.15
CA ALA A 60 -53.77 -25.46 60.21
C ALA A 60 -52.31 -25.94 60.12
N LYS A 61 -51.94 -26.99 60.86
CA LYS A 61 -50.62 -27.63 60.75
C LYS A 61 -50.35 -28.15 59.34
N GLY A 62 -51.33 -28.80 58.72
CA GLY A 62 -51.21 -29.26 57.33
C GLY A 62 -50.94 -28.12 56.34
N ARG A 63 -51.59 -26.96 56.53
CA ARG A 63 -51.33 -25.76 55.72
C ARG A 63 -49.94 -25.17 56.00
N GLU A 64 -49.51 -25.13 57.26
CA GLU A 64 -48.18 -24.66 57.64
C GLU A 64 -47.06 -25.51 57.02
N ASP A 65 -47.22 -26.84 57.01
CA ASP A 65 -46.26 -27.75 56.39
C ASP A 65 -46.19 -27.57 54.86
N VAL A 66 -47.33 -27.32 54.20
CA VAL A 66 -47.35 -26.99 52.77
C VAL A 66 -46.63 -25.67 52.51
N LEU A 67 -46.93 -24.63 53.29
CA LEU A 67 -46.28 -23.32 53.14
C LEU A 67 -44.77 -23.38 53.38
N LYS A 68 -44.30 -24.20 54.34
CA LYS A 68 -42.87 -24.43 54.57
C LYS A 68 -42.21 -25.06 53.36
N ARG A 69 -42.82 -26.10 52.77
CA ARG A 69 -42.31 -26.74 51.55
C ARG A 69 -42.27 -25.78 50.36
N ASP A 70 -43.29 -24.94 50.22
CA ASP A 70 -43.35 -23.94 49.15
C ASP A 70 -42.28 -22.85 49.35
N LEU A 71 -42.05 -22.39 50.59
CA LEU A 71 -40.96 -21.47 50.91
C LEU A 71 -39.59 -22.07 50.58
N GLU A 72 -39.33 -23.31 50.98
CA GLU A 72 -38.07 -23.99 50.65
C GLU A 72 -37.89 -24.14 49.14
N ARG A 73 -38.96 -24.44 48.40
CA ARG A 73 -38.93 -24.53 46.94
C ARG A 73 -38.64 -23.17 46.29
N LEU A 74 -39.28 -22.11 46.77
CA LEU A 74 -39.07 -20.76 46.26
C LEU A 74 -37.65 -20.26 46.54
N GLN A 75 -37.12 -20.52 47.74
CA GLN A 75 -35.73 -20.18 48.09
C GLN A 75 -34.71 -20.89 47.19
N LYS A 76 -34.93 -22.17 46.89
CA LYS A 76 -34.07 -22.90 45.94
C LYS A 76 -34.15 -22.30 44.54
N ALA A 77 -35.37 -22.01 44.06
CA ALA A 77 -35.55 -21.41 42.74
C ALA A 77 -34.93 -20.00 42.65
N GLU A 78 -35.02 -19.20 43.71
CA GLU A 78 -34.38 -17.89 43.79
C GLU A 78 -32.86 -18.01 43.73
N ALA A 79 -32.26 -18.92 44.52
CA ALA A 79 -30.82 -19.18 44.51
C ALA A 79 -30.31 -19.67 43.14
N GLU A 80 -31.06 -20.54 42.46
CA GLU A 80 -30.72 -20.98 41.11
C GLU A 80 -30.77 -19.83 40.10
N LYS A 81 -31.78 -18.96 40.21
CA LYS A 81 -31.92 -17.80 39.33
C LYS A 81 -30.86 -16.74 39.59
N SER A 82 -30.51 -16.49 40.85
CA SER A 82 -29.44 -15.55 41.19
C SER A 82 -28.10 -16.04 40.65
N ALA A 83 -27.77 -17.33 40.84
CA ALA A 83 -26.54 -17.91 40.31
C ALA A 83 -26.50 -17.85 38.76
N SER A 84 -27.61 -18.13 38.08
CA SER A 84 -27.70 -18.00 36.63
C SER A 84 -27.53 -16.57 36.14
N LEU A 85 -28.05 -15.60 36.90
CA LEU A 85 -27.96 -14.18 36.56
C LEU A 85 -26.53 -13.65 36.75
N GLU A 86 -25.86 -14.06 37.83
CA GLU A 86 -24.43 -13.76 38.05
C GLU A 86 -23.55 -14.33 36.93
N SER A 87 -23.78 -15.59 36.53
CA SER A 87 -23.06 -16.20 35.41
C SER A 87 -23.28 -15.42 34.10
N ALA A 88 -24.53 -15.10 33.78
CA ALA A 88 -24.86 -14.35 32.56
C ALA A 88 -24.27 -12.93 32.57
N GLN A 89 -24.19 -12.29 33.73
CA GLN A 89 -23.53 -10.99 33.89
C GLN A 89 -22.02 -11.09 33.64
N SER A 90 -21.37 -12.10 34.21
CA SER A 90 -19.94 -12.37 33.97
C SER A 90 -19.64 -12.60 32.48
N ASP A 91 -20.44 -13.45 31.82
CA ASP A 91 -20.28 -13.73 30.40
C ASP A 91 -20.47 -12.46 29.54
N LEU A 92 -21.47 -11.65 29.88
CA LEU A 92 -21.74 -10.40 29.19
C LEU A 92 -20.63 -9.36 29.39
N GLU A 93 -20.02 -9.30 30.57
CA GLU A 93 -18.84 -8.48 30.80
C GLU A 93 -17.63 -8.96 29.98
N GLN A 94 -17.40 -10.27 29.91
CA GLN A 94 -16.33 -10.84 29.10
C GLN A 94 -16.51 -10.50 27.62
N VAL A 95 -17.71 -10.74 27.07
CA VAL A 95 -18.02 -10.41 25.67
C VAL A 95 -17.86 -8.92 25.40
N ARG A 96 -18.25 -8.05 26.34
CA ARG A 96 -18.04 -6.60 26.19
C ARG A 96 -16.57 -6.22 26.14
N ARG A 97 -15.71 -6.86 26.95
CA ARG A 97 -14.26 -6.64 26.93
C ARG A 97 -13.66 -7.09 25.61
N GLU A 98 -13.95 -8.31 25.16
CA GLU A 98 -13.48 -8.85 23.88
C GLU A 98 -13.92 -7.98 22.70
N LEU A 99 -15.16 -7.48 22.73
CA LEU A 99 -15.68 -6.62 21.68
C LEU A 99 -14.98 -5.25 21.67
N ALA A 100 -14.64 -4.69 22.83
CA ALA A 100 -13.84 -3.47 22.92
C ALA A 100 -12.43 -3.67 22.36
N GLU A 101 -11.77 -4.77 22.70
CA GLU A 101 -10.43 -5.11 22.18
C GLU A 101 -10.44 -5.30 20.66
N LEU A 102 -11.44 -6.00 20.12
CA LEU A 102 -11.60 -6.17 18.68
C LEU A 102 -11.86 -4.85 17.95
N ARG A 103 -12.61 -3.93 18.55
CA ARG A 103 -12.83 -2.59 17.98
C ARG A 103 -11.53 -1.78 17.91
N GLU A 104 -10.72 -1.81 18.96
CA GLU A 104 -9.41 -1.14 18.98
C GLU A 104 -8.45 -1.76 17.95
N ALA A 105 -8.38 -3.10 17.89
CA ALA A 105 -7.56 -3.80 16.90
C ALA A 105 -7.99 -3.48 15.46
N LEU A 106 -9.30 -3.42 15.20
CA LEU A 106 -9.86 -3.04 13.92
C LEU A 106 -9.55 -1.59 13.57
N GLY A 107 -9.61 -0.66 14.54
CA GLY A 107 -9.18 0.72 14.37
C GLY A 107 -7.71 0.82 13.97
N ALA A 108 -6.82 0.16 14.72
CA ALA A 108 -5.40 0.13 14.44
C ALA A 108 -5.06 -0.48 13.05
N LEU A 109 -5.80 -1.51 12.63
CA LEU A 109 -5.64 -2.11 11.30
C LEU A 109 -6.11 -1.17 10.19
N LYS A 110 -7.22 -0.45 10.39
CA LYS A 110 -7.69 0.57 9.43
C LYS A 110 -6.67 1.70 9.26
N ASP A 111 -6.09 2.18 10.36
CA ASP A 111 -5.06 3.22 10.31
C ASP A 111 -3.81 2.75 9.56
N LYS A 112 -3.37 1.51 9.80
CA LYS A 112 -2.26 0.89 9.06
C LYS A 112 -2.58 0.77 7.57
N ALA A 113 -3.79 0.33 7.23
CA ALA A 113 -4.23 0.21 5.84
C ALA A 113 -4.23 1.58 5.13
N ALA A 114 -4.74 2.63 5.78
CA ALA A 114 -4.73 3.99 5.22
C ALA A 114 -3.31 4.53 5.00
N ARG A 115 -2.37 4.23 5.91
CA ARG A 115 -0.94 4.57 5.74
C ARG A 115 -0.31 3.82 4.57
N TRP A 116 -0.62 2.53 4.39
CA TRP A 116 -0.11 1.76 3.26
C TRP A 116 -0.73 2.21 1.94
N GLU A 117 -2.01 2.56 1.92
CA GLU A 117 -2.67 3.07 0.72
C GLU A 117 -2.08 4.41 0.27
N SER A 118 -1.87 5.34 1.21
CA SER A 118 -1.20 6.61 0.91
C SER A 118 0.25 6.41 0.46
N GLY A 119 1.00 5.51 1.11
CA GLY A 119 2.36 5.14 0.71
C GLY A 119 2.41 4.53 -0.70
N ALA A 120 1.46 3.65 -1.04
CA ALA A 120 1.36 3.05 -2.37
C ALA A 120 1.05 4.08 -3.46
N LYS A 121 0.15 5.04 -3.18
CA LYS A 121 -0.13 6.17 -4.09
C LYS A 121 1.11 7.03 -4.32
N ALA A 122 1.82 7.40 -3.25
CA ALA A 122 3.06 8.17 -3.36
C ALA A 122 4.14 7.43 -4.16
N TYR A 123 4.27 6.12 -3.97
CA TYR A 123 5.19 5.29 -4.75
C TYR A 123 4.81 5.23 -6.24
N ALA A 124 3.52 5.08 -6.55
CA ALA A 124 3.03 5.09 -7.92
C ALA A 124 3.33 6.44 -8.61
N GLU A 125 3.05 7.56 -7.93
CA GLU A 125 3.38 8.90 -8.45
C GLU A 125 4.89 9.08 -8.67
N LEU A 126 5.72 8.62 -7.74
CA LEU A 126 7.18 8.68 -7.89
C LEU A 126 7.65 7.87 -9.10
N LYS A 127 7.08 6.67 -9.28
CA LYS A 127 7.40 5.81 -10.43
C LYS A 127 7.02 6.49 -11.75
N ASP A 128 5.84 7.09 -11.84
CA ASP A 128 5.37 7.77 -13.06
C ASP A 128 6.22 9.00 -13.38
N ARG A 129 6.56 9.79 -12.36
CA ARG A 129 7.48 10.93 -12.51
C ARG A 129 8.87 10.48 -12.98
N THR A 130 9.39 9.41 -12.40
CA THR A 130 10.72 8.87 -12.76
C THR A 130 10.72 8.37 -14.20
N ALA A 131 9.70 7.60 -14.60
CA ALA A 131 9.56 7.15 -15.98
C ALA A 131 9.46 8.31 -16.99
N THR A 132 8.76 9.40 -16.61
CA THR A 132 8.69 10.61 -17.43
C THR A 132 10.06 11.27 -17.59
N ILE A 133 10.79 11.46 -16.48
CA ILE A 133 12.13 12.06 -16.49
C ILE A 133 13.10 11.22 -17.33
N GLU A 134 13.07 9.89 -17.18
CA GLU A 134 13.90 8.98 -17.97
C GLU A 134 13.60 9.08 -19.46
N LEU A 135 12.32 9.09 -19.83
CA LEU A 135 11.90 9.24 -21.22
C LEU A 135 12.38 10.57 -21.82
N GLU A 136 12.20 11.68 -21.10
CA GLU A 136 12.67 13.00 -21.53
C GLU A 136 14.20 13.06 -21.61
N ALA A 137 14.92 12.46 -20.66
CA ALA A 137 16.37 12.38 -20.69
C ALA A 137 16.86 11.61 -21.92
N HIS A 138 16.27 10.45 -22.21
CA HIS A 138 16.58 9.67 -23.41
C HIS A 138 16.27 10.42 -24.71
N GLN A 139 15.13 11.11 -24.79
CA GLN A 139 14.78 11.91 -25.97
C GLN A 139 15.76 13.06 -26.18
N ARG A 140 16.14 13.77 -25.11
CA ARG A 140 17.14 14.85 -25.18
C ARG A 140 18.52 14.34 -25.58
N ALA A 141 18.97 13.23 -25.00
CA ALA A 141 20.24 12.61 -25.37
C ALA A 141 20.26 12.25 -26.86
N ARG A 142 19.20 11.59 -27.35
CA ARG A 142 19.07 11.23 -28.77
C ARG A 142 19.03 12.45 -29.69
N ALA A 143 18.36 13.52 -29.27
CA ALA A 143 18.33 14.77 -30.04
C ALA A 143 19.73 15.42 -30.14
N ILE A 144 20.48 15.43 -29.04
CA ILE A 144 21.86 15.93 -29.02
C ILE A 144 22.77 15.08 -29.92
N GLU A 145 22.68 13.75 -29.81
CA GLU A 145 23.44 12.81 -30.65
C GLU A 145 23.14 13.02 -32.13
N SER A 146 21.85 13.07 -32.50
CA SER A 146 21.44 13.32 -33.89
C SER A 146 21.95 14.67 -34.40
N GLN A 147 21.87 15.72 -33.58
CA GLN A 147 22.39 17.03 -33.94
C GLN A 147 23.91 17.04 -34.11
N ALA A 148 24.64 16.32 -33.24
CA ALA A 148 26.08 16.18 -33.32
C ALA A 148 26.49 15.41 -34.58
N GLU A 149 25.79 14.33 -34.91
CA GLU A 149 26.02 13.54 -36.11
C GLU A 149 25.80 14.36 -37.38
N GLU A 150 24.71 15.13 -37.46
CA GLU A 150 24.43 16.02 -38.60
C GLU A 150 25.48 17.13 -38.74
N LYS A 151 25.93 17.72 -37.62
CA LYS A 151 27.04 18.68 -37.64
C LYS A 151 28.34 18.03 -38.14
N ALA A 152 28.66 16.82 -37.67
CA ALA A 152 29.84 16.08 -38.11
C ALA A 152 29.79 15.74 -39.60
N LYS A 153 28.63 15.32 -40.13
CA LYS A 153 28.43 15.09 -41.57
C LYS A 153 28.66 16.37 -42.38
N LYS A 154 28.12 17.52 -41.93
CA LYS A 154 28.35 18.82 -42.60
C LYS A 154 29.82 19.24 -42.60
N VAL A 155 30.52 19.07 -41.48
CA VAL A 155 31.96 19.36 -41.40
C VAL A 155 32.75 18.45 -42.32
N ARG A 156 32.45 17.14 -42.33
CA ARG A 156 33.13 16.16 -43.19
C ARG A 156 32.95 16.51 -44.68
N THR A 157 31.71 16.75 -45.10
CA THR A 157 31.41 17.12 -46.50
C THR A 157 32.05 18.45 -46.90
N ALA A 158 32.09 19.45 -46.02
CA ALA A 158 32.80 20.69 -46.27
C ALA A 158 34.32 20.47 -46.41
N ALA A 159 34.91 19.62 -45.56
CA ALA A 159 36.33 19.27 -45.65
C ALA A 159 36.65 18.53 -46.97
N GLU A 160 35.82 17.57 -47.37
CA GLU A 160 35.94 16.86 -48.66
C GLU A 160 35.90 17.85 -49.84
N GLN A 161 34.99 18.84 -49.81
CA GLN A 161 34.92 19.87 -50.84
C GLN A 161 36.18 20.75 -50.90
N ILE A 162 36.74 21.12 -49.74
CA ILE A 162 37.99 21.90 -49.68
C ILE A 162 39.14 21.07 -50.26
N LEU A 163 39.26 19.80 -49.87
CA LEU A 163 40.29 18.90 -50.40
C LEU A 163 40.17 18.76 -51.93
N TYR A 164 38.96 18.59 -52.45
CA TYR A 164 38.73 18.55 -53.89
C TYR A 164 39.17 19.84 -54.59
N LYS A 165 38.84 21.01 -54.03
CA LYS A 165 39.26 22.32 -54.57
C LYS A 165 40.77 22.49 -54.55
N VAL A 166 41.44 22.09 -53.46
CA VAL A 166 42.91 22.16 -53.32
C VAL A 166 43.57 21.22 -54.32
N GLN A 167 43.09 19.97 -54.45
CA GLN A 167 43.62 19.00 -55.40
C GLN A 167 43.47 19.49 -56.85
N ALA A 168 42.30 20.01 -57.22
CA ALA A 168 42.06 20.57 -58.54
C ALA A 168 42.91 21.83 -58.80
N GLY A 169 43.07 22.69 -57.80
CA GLY A 169 43.94 23.88 -57.87
C GLY A 169 45.40 23.51 -58.05
N TYR A 170 45.90 22.54 -57.29
CA TYR A 170 47.25 22.00 -57.41
C TYR A 170 47.47 21.36 -58.78
N GLY A 171 46.50 20.57 -59.28
CA GLY A 171 46.57 19.96 -60.61
C GLY A 171 46.71 21.00 -61.73
N ARG A 172 45.95 22.11 -61.66
CA ARG A 172 46.09 23.23 -62.60
C ARG A 172 47.45 23.90 -62.48
N LEU A 173 47.85 24.30 -61.26
CA LEU A 173 49.14 24.97 -61.03
C LEU A 173 50.31 24.12 -61.53
N ARG A 174 50.29 22.81 -61.26
CA ARG A 174 51.30 21.88 -61.76
C ARG A 174 51.31 21.85 -63.29
N GLY A 175 50.14 21.76 -63.93
CA GLY A 175 50.03 21.81 -65.38
C GLY A 175 50.57 23.12 -65.98
N ASP A 176 50.27 24.25 -65.36
CA ASP A 176 50.76 25.57 -65.79
C ASP A 176 52.29 25.68 -65.64
N VAL A 177 52.84 25.15 -64.54
CA VAL A 177 54.28 25.09 -64.30
C VAL A 177 54.96 24.16 -65.31
N ASP A 178 54.42 22.96 -65.54
CA ASP A 178 54.96 22.00 -66.52
C ASP A 178 54.93 22.60 -67.95
N ALA A 179 53.87 23.34 -68.31
CA ALA A 179 53.77 24.06 -69.57
C ALA A 179 54.80 25.19 -69.68
N THR A 180 55.01 25.96 -68.61
CA THR A 180 56.01 27.05 -68.55
C THR A 180 57.43 26.49 -68.66
N ILE A 181 57.73 25.38 -67.98
CA ILE A 181 59.02 24.69 -68.07
C ILE A 181 59.24 24.20 -69.51
N THR A 182 58.26 23.51 -70.09
CA THR A 182 58.35 23.01 -71.47
C THR A 182 58.57 24.15 -72.47
N HIS A 183 57.86 25.26 -72.27
CA HIS A 183 58.03 26.45 -73.11
C HIS A 183 59.43 27.05 -72.97
N ALA A 184 59.91 27.26 -71.74
CA ALA A 184 61.24 27.81 -71.47
C ALA A 184 62.35 26.91 -72.04
N SER A 185 62.28 25.59 -71.81
CA SER A 185 63.21 24.62 -72.41
C SER A 185 63.19 24.68 -73.93
N GLY A 186 61.99 24.77 -74.53
CA GLY A 186 61.85 24.91 -75.98
C GLY A 186 62.44 26.21 -76.55
N GLU A 187 62.35 27.33 -75.83
CA GLU A 187 63.04 28.58 -76.21
C GLU A 187 64.55 28.46 -76.04
N MET A 188 65.05 27.84 -74.96
CA MET A 188 66.47 27.58 -74.76
C MET A 188 67.04 26.69 -75.88
N ASP A 189 66.35 25.63 -76.27
CA ASP A 189 66.73 24.77 -77.40
C ASP A 189 66.78 25.53 -78.74
N ARG A 190 65.98 26.60 -78.89
CA ARG A 190 66.06 27.48 -80.07
C ARG A 190 67.25 28.42 -79.99
N VAL A 191 67.51 29.00 -78.82
CA VAL A 191 68.68 29.85 -78.59
C VAL A 191 69.97 29.05 -78.80
N ASP A 192 70.06 27.83 -78.27
CA ASP A 192 71.21 26.94 -78.46
C ASP A 192 71.43 26.64 -79.95
N ARG A 193 70.37 26.32 -80.69
CA ARG A 193 70.46 26.13 -82.15
C ARG A 193 70.89 27.39 -82.89
N ALA A 194 70.41 28.57 -82.50
CA ALA A 194 70.84 29.83 -83.09
C ALA A 194 72.31 30.13 -82.79
N LEU A 195 72.79 29.84 -81.57
CA LEU A 195 74.20 30.00 -81.21
C LEU A 195 75.11 29.02 -81.96
N GLU A 196 74.68 27.77 -82.16
CA GLU A 196 75.41 26.81 -83.00
C GLU A 196 75.47 27.26 -84.47
N GLN A 197 74.40 27.84 -85.00
CA GLN A 197 74.42 28.46 -86.34
C GLN A 197 75.43 29.60 -86.40
N VAL A 198 75.43 30.52 -85.43
CA VAL A 198 76.40 31.62 -85.36
C VAL A 198 77.83 31.08 -85.25
N ARG A 199 78.08 30.04 -84.43
CA ARG A 199 79.39 29.38 -84.35
C ARG A 199 79.83 28.79 -85.69
N ALA A 200 78.92 28.14 -86.42
CA ALA A 200 79.20 27.61 -87.74
C ALA A 200 79.51 28.72 -88.76
N GLU A 201 78.76 29.81 -88.76
CA GLU A 201 79.03 30.98 -89.61
C GLU A 201 80.40 31.60 -89.30
N PHE A 202 80.77 31.73 -88.02
CA PHE A 202 82.12 32.19 -87.64
C PHE A 202 83.21 31.22 -88.13
N ALA A 203 83.01 29.91 -88.02
CA ALA A 203 83.97 28.93 -88.54
C ALA A 203 84.09 29.00 -90.08
N GLU A 204 82.99 29.24 -90.79
CA GLU A 204 83.01 29.48 -92.24
C GLU A 204 83.73 30.79 -92.60
N HIS A 205 83.50 31.86 -91.84
CA HIS A 205 84.19 33.14 -91.99
C HIS A 205 85.68 33.02 -91.69
N ASP A 206 86.08 32.32 -90.63
CA ASP A 206 87.47 32.03 -90.31
C ASP A 206 88.13 31.25 -91.46
N ALA A 207 87.47 30.20 -91.99
CA ALA A 207 87.98 29.44 -93.13
C ALA A 207 88.03 30.27 -94.43
N ALA A 208 87.08 31.19 -94.64
CA ALA A 208 87.08 32.11 -95.78
C ALA A 208 88.20 33.16 -95.65
N LEU A 209 88.44 33.67 -94.44
CA LEU A 209 89.52 34.59 -94.13
C LEU A 209 90.88 33.90 -94.29
N GLU A 210 91.04 32.66 -93.82
CA GLU A 210 92.23 31.83 -94.06
C GLU A 210 92.48 31.63 -95.55
N ARG A 211 91.44 31.30 -96.33
CA ARG A 211 91.53 31.21 -97.80
C ARG A 211 91.93 32.54 -98.44
N LEU A 212 91.38 33.65 -97.97
CA LEU A 212 91.73 34.98 -98.49
C LEU A 212 93.19 35.33 -98.14
N LEU A 213 93.63 35.08 -96.91
CA LEU A 213 95.02 35.24 -96.49
C LEU A 213 95.98 34.34 -97.28
N GLN A 214 95.57 33.10 -97.57
CA GLN A 214 96.32 32.19 -98.41
C GLN A 214 96.40 32.69 -99.86
N SER A 215 95.28 33.18 -100.42
CA SER A 215 95.27 33.82 -101.73
C SER A 215 96.13 35.09 -101.78
N CYS A 216 96.21 35.87 -100.70
CA CYS A 216 97.11 37.01 -100.60
C CYS A 216 98.59 36.59 -100.51
N ARG A 217 98.89 35.48 -99.81
CA ARG A 217 100.24 34.86 -99.76
C ARG A 217 100.64 34.18 -101.07
N GLU A 218 99.67 33.77 -101.88
CA GLU A 218 99.90 33.26 -103.25
C GLU A 218 99.97 34.43 -104.25
N CYS A 219 99.24 35.53 -104.01
CA CYS A 219 99.30 36.78 -104.77
C CYS A 219 100.49 37.68 -104.40
N THR A 220 101.32 37.31 -103.41
CA THR A 220 102.70 37.84 -103.27
C THR A 220 103.64 37.30 -104.37
N GLY A 221 103.13 37.27 -105.60
CA GLY A 221 103.84 37.22 -106.87
C GLY A 221 103.30 38.26 -107.88
N CYS A 222 102.32 39.09 -107.51
CA CYS A 222 101.80 40.16 -108.37
C CYS A 222 102.47 41.50 -108.05
N LYS A 223 103.34 41.93 -108.98
CA LYS A 223 103.94 43.26 -109.05
C LYS A 223 102.87 44.36 -108.96
N ALA A 224 103.17 45.39 -108.17
CA ALA A 224 102.48 46.67 -108.20
C ALA A 224 102.59 47.33 -109.59
N PRO A 225 101.55 47.99 -110.10
CA PRO A 225 101.67 48.86 -111.27
C PRO A 225 102.51 50.09 -110.92
N GLU A 226 103.46 50.40 -111.79
CA GLU A 226 104.44 51.47 -111.69
C GLU A 226 103.78 52.86 -111.88
N PRO A 227 104.10 53.87 -111.03
CA PRO A 227 103.55 55.22 -111.15
C PRO A 227 104.27 56.02 -112.25
N LEU A 228 103.52 56.66 -113.15
CA LEU A 228 104.05 57.49 -114.24
C LEU A 228 104.57 58.86 -113.72
N PRO A 229 105.82 59.26 -114.03
CA PRO A 229 106.33 60.61 -113.78
C PRO A 229 106.21 61.50 -115.03
N LEU A 230 105.97 62.80 -114.85
CA LEU A 230 105.93 63.79 -115.94
C LEU A 230 107.06 64.83 -115.77
N ASP A 231 107.87 64.93 -116.83
CA ASP A 231 108.82 65.95 -117.31
C ASP A 231 109.96 66.44 -116.38
N ASP A 232 111.16 66.76 -116.85
CA ASP A 232 111.88 66.54 -118.12
C ASP A 232 113.33 66.99 -117.90
N LYS A 233 114.30 66.14 -118.25
CA LYS A 233 115.66 66.47 -118.75
C LYS A 233 116.40 65.20 -119.17
#